data_AF-A0AAD5KZD4-F1
#
_entry.id   AF-A0AAD5KZD4-F1
#
_cell.length_a   1.000
_cell.length_b   1.000
_cell.length_c   1.000
_cell.angle_alpha   90.00
_cell.angle_beta   90.00
_cell.angle_gamma   90.00
#
_symmetry.space_group_name_H-M   'P 1'
#
loop_
_entity.id
_entity.type
_entity.pdbx_description
1 polymer ?
#
loop_
_entity_poly.entity_id
_entity_poly.type
_entity_poly.pdbx_seq_one_letter_code
_entity_poly.pdbx_strand_id
1 'polypeptide(L)'
;MLQSIVDLEHNRHVDLCNAAEIVNIRKLGDIFAMTWRWLPLLDSMVDTLMSRDSDSQIIPREEDAVREWLASDRMFHIMRDHPWHCRFIVGCCWGVKINQDRTTIVTAAEKLFSENHQHVYDYDQKLLDRLVWPIAKTNLVAHDSYCCESIGFSKPFPTKRQGGLFIGYRAVPSEELRGPCPEKCRPQNVTSSDWNHC
;
A
#
# COMPACT_ATOMS: atom_id res chain seq x y z
N MET A 1 23.62 12.60 -1.63
CA MET A 1 23.27 11.18 -1.37
C MET A 1 23.98 10.66 -0.11
N LEU A 2 25.32 10.69 -0.03
CA LEU A 2 26.02 10.24 1.19
C LEU A 2 25.76 11.15 2.40
N GLN A 3 25.85 12.47 2.27
CA GLN A 3 25.57 13.41 3.38
C GLN A 3 24.14 13.27 3.92
N SER A 4 23.15 13.14 3.03
CA SER A 4 21.74 12.93 3.39
C SER A 4 21.48 11.59 4.07
N ILE A 5 22.29 10.55 3.78
CA ILE A 5 22.21 9.25 4.47
C ILE A 5 22.80 9.38 5.88
N VAL A 6 23.94 10.08 6.02
CA VAL A 6 24.55 10.37 7.34
C VAL A 6 23.60 11.19 8.21
N ASP A 7 22.89 12.17 7.65
CA ASP A 7 21.90 12.98 8.41
C ASP A 7 20.71 12.13 8.87
N LEU A 8 20.34 11.07 8.13
CA LEU A 8 19.30 10.11 8.53
C LEU A 8 19.77 9.18 9.65
N GLU A 9 21.03 8.74 9.65
CA GLU A 9 21.60 7.89 10.71
C GLU A 9 21.58 8.55 12.10
N HIS A 10 21.59 9.89 12.14
CA HIS A 10 21.50 10.64 13.40
C HIS A 10 20.06 10.84 13.90
N ASN A 11 19.05 10.40 13.13
CA ASN A 11 17.66 10.45 13.56
C ASN A 11 17.32 9.19 14.37
N ARG A 12 17.00 9.38 15.66
CA ARG A 12 16.62 8.30 16.60
C ARG A 12 15.38 7.47 16.20
N HIS A 13 14.70 7.84 15.12
CA HIS A 13 13.52 7.18 14.58
C HIS A 13 13.77 6.53 13.21
N VAL A 14 15.04 6.48 12.76
CA VAL A 14 15.44 5.88 11.50
C VAL A 14 16.52 4.85 11.78
N ASP A 15 16.25 3.61 11.39
CA ASP A 15 17.22 2.52 11.38
C ASP A 15 17.55 2.15 9.94
N LEU A 16 18.82 1.83 9.67
CA LEU A 16 19.27 1.33 8.38
C LEU A 16 19.49 -0.18 8.47
N CYS A 17 18.75 -0.93 7.65
CA CYS A 17 18.93 -2.38 7.53
C CYS A 17 19.67 -2.73 6.22
N ASN A 18 20.60 -3.67 6.30
CA ASN A 18 21.25 -4.21 5.12
C ASN A 18 20.31 -5.17 4.37
N ALA A 19 19.71 -4.69 3.28
CA ALA A 19 18.79 -5.47 2.45
C ALA A 19 19.37 -6.80 1.93
N ALA A 20 20.70 -6.89 1.77
CA ALA A 20 21.36 -8.12 1.32
C ALA A 20 21.35 -9.25 2.37
N GLU A 21 21.13 -8.92 3.64
CA GLU A 21 21.07 -9.89 4.75
C GLU A 21 19.64 -10.39 5.03
N ILE A 22 18.63 -9.70 4.47
CA ILE A 22 17.22 -10.05 4.66
C ILE A 22 16.84 -11.26 3.80
N VAL A 23 17.30 -11.32 2.54
CA VAL A 23 16.98 -12.41 1.62
C VAL A 23 18.18 -13.33 1.46
N ASN A 24 18.23 -14.38 2.27
CA ASN A 24 19.32 -15.37 2.23
C ASN A 24 19.18 -16.39 1.08
N ILE A 25 18.02 -16.43 0.40
CA ILE A 25 17.72 -17.45 -0.62
C ILE A 25 18.24 -17.09 -2.02
N ARG A 26 18.55 -15.82 -2.30
CA ARG A 26 19.00 -15.32 -3.61
C ARG A 26 19.85 -14.06 -3.46
N LYS A 27 20.67 -13.73 -4.45
CA LYS A 27 21.31 -12.41 -4.52
C LYS A 27 20.25 -11.36 -4.82
N LEU A 28 20.32 -10.21 -4.15
CA LEU A 28 19.35 -9.13 -4.33
C LEU A 28 19.27 -8.64 -5.79
N GLY A 29 20.40 -8.64 -6.52
CA GLY A 29 20.45 -8.28 -7.94
C GLY A 29 19.69 -9.21 -8.89
N ASP A 30 19.36 -10.43 -8.44
CA ASP A 30 18.56 -11.39 -9.21
C ASP A 30 17.04 -11.25 -8.93
N ILE A 31 16.66 -10.33 -8.04
CA ILE A 31 15.28 -10.06 -7.64
C ILE A 31 14.83 -8.77 -8.33
N PHE A 32 13.63 -8.78 -8.90
CA PHE A 32 13.07 -7.63 -9.59
C PHE A 32 12.94 -6.46 -8.62
N ALA A 33 13.63 -5.35 -8.89
CA ALA A 33 13.76 -4.23 -7.95
C ALA A 33 12.44 -3.66 -7.44
N MET A 34 11.35 -3.77 -8.22
CA MET A 34 10.03 -3.34 -7.74
C MET A 34 9.55 -4.12 -6.51
N THR A 35 9.96 -5.38 -6.31
CA THR A 35 9.53 -6.19 -5.16
C THR A 35 10.39 -5.97 -3.91
N TRP A 36 11.51 -5.25 -4.02
CA TRP A 36 12.40 -4.96 -2.88
C TRP A 36 11.71 -4.18 -1.76
N ARG A 37 10.67 -3.40 -2.11
CA ARG A 37 9.84 -2.68 -1.12
C ARG A 37 9.13 -3.60 -0.12
N TRP A 38 9.10 -4.92 -0.37
CA TRP A 38 8.51 -5.92 0.52
C TRP A 38 9.54 -6.70 1.35
N LEU A 39 10.83 -6.41 1.20
CA LEU A 39 11.89 -7.02 2.04
C LEU A 39 11.59 -6.91 3.54
N PRO A 40 11.03 -5.79 4.06
CA PRO A 40 10.67 -5.71 5.48
C PRO A 40 9.69 -6.78 5.96
N LEU A 41 8.96 -7.47 5.07
CA LEU A 41 8.12 -8.61 5.45
C LEU A 41 8.93 -9.78 6.03
N LEU A 42 10.20 -9.89 5.66
CA LEU A 42 11.13 -10.93 6.12
C LEU A 42 12.02 -10.47 7.29
N ASP A 43 11.95 -9.19 7.66
CA ASP A 43 12.74 -8.64 8.76
C ASP A 43 12.03 -8.93 10.10
N SER A 44 12.72 -9.62 11.01
CA SER A 44 12.21 -9.97 12.33
C SER A 44 11.97 -8.76 13.24
N MET A 45 12.61 -7.63 12.94
CA MET A 45 12.49 -6.38 13.69
C MET A 45 11.30 -5.52 13.25
N VAL A 46 10.66 -5.85 12.11
CA VAL A 46 9.57 -5.05 11.55
C VAL A 46 8.23 -5.62 11.98
N ASP A 47 7.45 -4.83 12.73
CA ASP A 47 6.11 -5.23 13.17
C ASP A 47 5.00 -4.79 12.22
N THR A 48 5.24 -3.78 11.40
CA THR A 48 4.24 -3.24 10.48
C THR A 48 4.93 -2.72 9.23
N LEU A 49 4.42 -3.11 8.06
CA LEU A 49 4.87 -2.61 6.77
C LEU A 49 3.81 -1.70 6.16
N MET A 50 4.25 -0.60 5.55
CA MET A 50 3.47 0.21 4.63
C MET A 50 4.27 0.36 3.34
N SER A 51 3.75 -0.17 2.24
CA SER A 51 4.43 -0.11 0.94
C SER A 51 4.04 1.17 0.23
N ARG A 52 5.02 1.98 -0.21
CA ARG A 52 4.85 3.21 -1.02
C ARG A 52 5.82 3.26 -2.17
N ASP A 53 5.41 3.88 -3.27
CA ASP A 53 6.35 4.24 -4.33
C ASP A 53 7.25 5.37 -3.83
N SER A 54 8.56 5.29 -4.05
CA SER A 54 9.51 6.32 -3.62
C SER A 54 9.38 7.65 -4.37
N ASP A 55 8.71 7.63 -5.52
CA ASP A 55 8.36 8.80 -6.32
C ASP A 55 6.95 9.32 -6.02
N SER A 56 6.28 8.79 -4.98
CA SER A 56 4.97 9.28 -4.54
C SER A 56 5.06 10.17 -3.31
N GLN A 57 4.25 11.23 -3.29
CA GLN A 57 4.13 12.11 -2.13
C GLN A 57 3.06 11.60 -1.17
N ILE A 58 3.35 11.67 0.13
CA ILE A 58 2.37 11.43 1.19
C ILE A 58 1.51 12.68 1.35
N ILE A 59 0.19 12.50 1.32
CA ILE A 59 -0.80 13.59 1.48
C ILE A 59 -1.64 13.39 2.74
N PRO A 60 -2.26 14.46 3.29
CA PRO A 60 -3.08 14.35 4.51
C PRO A 60 -4.18 13.27 4.43
N ARG A 61 -4.82 13.12 3.26
CA ARG A 61 -5.82 12.06 3.01
C ARG A 61 -5.27 10.66 3.25
N GLU A 62 -4.02 10.42 2.89
CA GLU A 62 -3.34 9.16 3.15
C GLU A 62 -3.07 8.97 4.64
N GLU A 63 -2.56 10.01 5.29
CA GLU A 63 -2.28 9.98 6.74
C GLU A 63 -3.54 9.64 7.53
N ASP A 64 -4.67 10.26 7.20
CA ASP A 64 -5.96 9.99 7.85
C ASP A 64 -6.39 8.52 7.65
N ALA A 65 -6.26 8.00 6.43
CA ALA A 65 -6.60 6.61 6.11
C ALA A 65 -5.68 5.60 6.82
N VAL A 66 -4.39 5.93 6.95
CA VAL A 66 -3.41 5.12 7.71
C VAL A 66 -3.71 5.17 9.20
N ARG A 67 -4.00 6.36 9.76
CA ARG A 67 -4.35 6.54 11.17
C ARG A 67 -5.60 5.75 11.53
N GLU A 68 -6.62 5.76 10.67
CA GLU A 68 -7.82 4.96 10.85
C GLU A 68 -7.52 3.45 10.84
N TRP A 69 -6.69 2.97 9.91
CA TRP A 69 -6.29 1.56 9.90
C TRP A 69 -5.45 1.16 11.12
N LEU A 70 -4.47 1.98 11.51
CA LEU A 70 -3.61 1.71 12.66
C LEU A 70 -4.44 1.64 13.96
N ALA A 71 -5.47 2.48 14.09
CA ALA A 71 -6.40 2.45 15.22
C ALA A 71 -7.35 1.24 15.22
N SER A 72 -7.52 0.54 14.09
CA SER A 72 -8.36 -0.65 14.00
C SER A 72 -7.65 -1.92 14.48
N ASP A 73 -8.41 -2.99 14.72
CA ASP A 73 -7.91 -4.34 14.95
C ASP A 73 -7.52 -5.08 13.66
N ARG A 74 -7.69 -4.44 12.49
CA ARG A 74 -7.51 -5.08 11.19
C ARG A 74 -6.04 -5.20 10.81
N MET A 75 -5.70 -6.36 10.25
CA MET A 75 -4.33 -6.72 9.91
C MET A 75 -3.84 -6.00 8.66
N PHE A 76 -4.66 -5.92 7.60
CA PHE A 76 -4.27 -5.33 6.33
C PHE A 76 -4.92 -3.97 6.07
N HIS A 77 -4.21 -3.13 5.31
CA HIS A 77 -4.70 -1.86 4.77
C HIS A 77 -4.54 -1.84 3.27
N ILE A 78 -5.56 -1.36 2.58
CA ILE A 78 -5.55 -1.20 1.13
C ILE A 78 -6.16 0.16 0.82
N MET A 79 -5.56 0.88 -0.12
CA MET A 79 -6.06 2.18 -0.57
C MET A 79 -6.18 2.21 -2.09
N ARG A 80 -7.39 2.49 -2.57
CA ARG A 80 -7.76 2.55 -4.00
C ARG A 80 -8.34 3.90 -4.32
N ASP A 81 -7.45 4.87 -4.50
CA ASP A 81 -7.84 6.27 -4.62
C ASP A 81 -7.83 6.78 -6.07
N HIS A 82 -7.81 5.91 -7.08
CA HIS A 82 -7.84 6.33 -8.49
C HIS A 82 -8.54 5.26 -9.34
N PRO A 83 -9.16 5.57 -10.49
CA PRO A 83 -9.73 4.54 -11.37
C PRO A 83 -8.71 3.48 -11.80
N TRP A 84 -7.43 3.85 -11.93
CA TRP A 84 -6.34 2.90 -12.23
C TRP A 84 -5.95 2.02 -11.03
N HIS A 85 -6.46 2.31 -9.83
CA HIS A 85 -6.20 1.56 -8.60
C HIS A 85 -7.25 0.47 -8.34
N CYS A 86 -8.12 0.15 -9.30
CA CYS A 86 -9.09 -0.95 -9.20
C CYS A 86 -8.44 -2.33 -9.32
N ARG A 87 -7.65 -2.68 -8.29
CA ARG A 87 -6.97 -3.96 -8.08
C ARG A 87 -7.20 -4.43 -6.65
N PHE A 88 -7.04 -5.73 -6.38
CA PHE A 88 -7.21 -6.22 -5.01
C PHE A 88 -6.20 -5.58 -4.09
N ILE A 89 -4.91 -5.60 -4.45
CA ILE A 89 -3.87 -4.86 -3.73
C ILE A 89 -3.03 -4.10 -4.76
N VAL A 90 -2.88 -2.79 -4.57
CA VAL A 90 -2.02 -1.95 -5.41
C VAL A 90 -0.63 -1.92 -4.79
N GLY A 91 0.42 -2.16 -5.59
CA GLY A 91 1.79 -2.31 -5.09
C GLY A 91 2.29 -1.11 -4.26
N CYS A 92 1.85 0.10 -4.62
CA CYS A 92 2.19 1.36 -3.96
C CYS A 92 1.41 1.65 -2.69
N CYS A 93 0.31 0.95 -2.40
CA CYS A 93 -0.77 1.58 -1.63
C CYS A 93 -1.46 0.57 -0.70
N TRP A 94 -0.65 -0.13 0.10
CA TRP A 94 -1.11 -1.11 1.08
C TRP A 94 -0.20 -1.15 2.31
N GLY A 95 -0.68 -1.85 3.34
CA GLY A 95 0.09 -2.12 4.55
C GLY A 95 -0.39 -3.36 5.29
N VAL A 96 0.43 -3.85 6.21
CA VAL A 96 0.14 -5.03 7.02
C VAL A 96 0.77 -4.93 8.40
N LYS A 97 0.02 -5.29 9.45
CA LYS A 97 0.51 -5.48 10.83
C LYS A 97 1.08 -6.90 10.94
N ILE A 98 2.37 -7.04 10.68
CA ILE A 98 3.09 -8.32 10.63
C ILE A 98 2.97 -9.06 11.96
N ASN A 99 3.09 -8.36 13.07
CA ASN A 99 3.04 -8.94 14.41
C ASN A 99 1.70 -9.62 14.78
N GLN A 100 0.60 -9.33 14.07
CA GLN A 100 -0.68 -9.99 14.33
C GLN A 100 -0.74 -11.45 13.85
N ASP A 101 0.02 -11.79 12.80
CA ASP A 101 0.20 -13.18 12.32
C ASP A 101 1.50 -13.31 11.53
N ARG A 102 2.63 -13.19 12.25
CA ARG A 102 3.97 -13.17 11.64
C ARG A 102 4.24 -14.44 10.85
N THR A 103 3.84 -15.60 11.36
CA THR A 103 4.07 -16.90 10.70
C THR A 103 3.42 -16.94 9.32
N THR A 104 2.14 -16.60 9.21
CA THR A 104 1.43 -16.61 7.92
C THR A 104 2.02 -15.58 6.95
N ILE A 105 2.34 -14.37 7.44
CA ILE A 105 2.84 -13.27 6.61
C ILE A 105 4.25 -13.57 6.10
N VAL A 106 5.16 -14.03 6.96
CA VAL A 106 6.52 -14.42 6.57
C VAL A 106 6.47 -15.59 5.59
N THR A 107 5.62 -16.60 5.81
CA THR A 107 5.44 -17.71 4.87
C THR A 107 4.99 -17.23 3.48
N ALA A 108 4.09 -16.24 3.43
CA ALA A 108 3.66 -15.63 2.16
C ALA A 108 4.80 -14.82 1.52
N ALA A 109 5.60 -14.11 2.31
CA ALA A 109 6.76 -13.35 1.85
C ALA A 109 7.87 -14.24 1.30
N GLU A 110 8.20 -15.33 1.97
CA GLU A 110 9.16 -16.32 1.46
C GLU A 110 8.72 -16.86 0.10
N LYS A 111 7.42 -17.14 -0.07
CA LYS A 111 6.86 -17.51 -1.37
C LYS A 111 7.04 -16.39 -2.39
N LEU A 112 6.68 -15.15 -2.08
CA LEU A 112 6.88 -13.98 -2.96
C LEU A 112 8.33 -13.90 -3.46
N PHE A 113 9.31 -14.09 -2.57
CA PHE A 113 10.72 -14.00 -2.91
C PHE A 113 11.29 -15.27 -3.58
N SER A 114 10.63 -16.42 -3.46
CA SER A 114 11.01 -17.65 -4.17
C SER A 114 10.61 -17.67 -5.66
N GLU A 115 9.70 -16.79 -6.06
CA GLU A 115 9.20 -16.69 -7.44
C GLU A 115 10.30 -16.29 -8.44
N ASN A 116 9.96 -16.34 -9.73
CA ASN A 116 10.90 -16.14 -10.83
C ASN A 116 11.34 -14.68 -11.07
N HIS A 117 10.72 -13.70 -10.38
CA HIS A 117 10.99 -12.26 -10.49
C HIS A 117 11.10 -11.74 -11.92
N GLN A 118 10.13 -12.09 -12.77
CA GLN A 118 10.09 -11.64 -14.16
C GLN A 118 9.94 -10.12 -14.26
N HIS A 119 10.72 -9.52 -15.17
CA HIS A 119 10.64 -8.10 -15.51
C HIS A 119 9.49 -7.84 -16.50
N VAL A 120 8.27 -8.13 -16.08
CA VAL A 120 7.05 -7.89 -16.87
C VAL A 120 6.18 -6.84 -16.20
N TYR A 121 5.42 -6.11 -17.01
CA TYR A 121 4.46 -5.14 -16.49
C TYR A 121 3.51 -5.81 -15.49
N ASP A 122 3.26 -5.11 -14.37
CA ASP A 122 2.31 -5.51 -13.33
C ASP A 122 2.69 -6.79 -12.55
N TYR A 123 3.95 -7.24 -12.66
CA TYR A 123 4.41 -8.46 -12.01
C TYR A 123 4.18 -8.44 -10.49
N ASP A 124 4.51 -7.33 -9.85
CA ASP A 124 4.39 -7.14 -8.42
C ASP A 124 2.92 -7.26 -7.96
N GLN A 125 1.99 -6.58 -8.63
CA GLN A 125 0.59 -6.63 -8.24
C GLN A 125 -0.02 -8.03 -8.49
N LYS A 126 0.39 -8.74 -9.54
CA LYS A 126 -0.01 -10.14 -9.78
C LYS A 126 0.47 -11.09 -8.68
N LEU A 127 1.68 -10.85 -8.15
CA LEU A 127 2.18 -11.60 -7.01
C LEU A 127 1.34 -11.35 -5.75
N LEU A 128 1.00 -10.08 -5.47
CA LEU A 128 0.13 -9.72 -4.35
C LEU A 128 -1.25 -10.36 -4.49
N ASP A 129 -1.86 -10.33 -5.69
CA ASP A 129 -3.15 -10.94 -5.98
C ASP A 129 -3.17 -12.45 -5.68
N ARG A 130 -2.06 -13.15 -5.97
CA ARG A 130 -1.97 -14.61 -5.78
C ARG A 130 -1.58 -15.02 -4.36
N LEU A 131 -0.64 -14.30 -3.74
CA LEU A 131 0.04 -14.77 -2.53
C LEU A 131 -0.38 -14.01 -1.26
N VAL A 132 -0.82 -12.75 -1.38
CA VAL A 132 -1.16 -11.89 -0.23
C VAL A 132 -2.67 -11.69 -0.11
N TRP A 133 -3.36 -11.44 -1.21
CA TRP A 133 -4.81 -11.20 -1.20
C TRP A 133 -5.65 -12.32 -0.56
N PRO A 134 -5.35 -13.63 -0.75
CA PRO A 134 -6.11 -14.69 -0.09
C PRO A 134 -6.10 -14.60 1.43
N ILE A 135 -5.03 -14.04 2.01
CA ILE A 135 -4.88 -13.79 3.45
C ILE A 135 -5.59 -12.47 3.80
N ALA A 136 -5.25 -11.40 3.08
CA ALA A 136 -5.72 -10.05 3.36
C ALA A 136 -7.24 -9.93 3.36
N LYS A 137 -7.93 -10.58 2.42
CA LYS A 137 -9.40 -10.52 2.25
C LYS A 137 -10.21 -10.95 3.49
N THR A 138 -9.59 -11.63 4.44
CA THR A 138 -10.26 -12.10 5.67
C THR A 138 -10.15 -11.10 6.82
N ASN A 139 -9.20 -10.16 6.78
CA ASN A 139 -8.93 -9.23 7.86
C ASN A 139 -8.29 -7.92 7.35
N LEU A 140 -9.10 -6.99 6.86
CA LEU A 140 -8.62 -5.73 6.26
C LEU A 140 -9.47 -4.50 6.58
N VAL A 141 -8.88 -3.34 6.32
CA VAL A 141 -9.56 -2.10 5.97
C VAL A 141 -9.17 -1.72 4.54
N ALA A 142 -10.14 -1.61 3.62
CA ALA A 142 -9.91 -1.10 2.27
C ALA A 142 -10.60 0.25 2.08
N HIS A 143 -9.83 1.33 1.97
CA HIS A 143 -10.36 2.62 1.57
C HIS A 143 -10.40 2.73 0.05
N ASP A 144 -11.52 3.17 -0.50
CA ASP A 144 -11.77 3.08 -1.92
C ASP A 144 -12.64 4.25 -2.41
N SER A 145 -12.20 4.86 -3.51
CA SER A 145 -12.86 6.00 -4.14
C SER A 145 -13.65 5.60 -5.40
N TYR A 146 -13.40 4.42 -6.00
CA TYR A 146 -13.88 4.10 -7.36
C TYR A 146 -14.33 2.66 -7.58
N CYS A 147 -13.87 1.70 -6.79
CA CYS A 147 -13.97 0.28 -7.10
C CYS A 147 -14.92 -0.46 -6.15
N CYS A 148 -15.67 0.25 -5.31
CA CYS A 148 -16.53 -0.32 -4.26
C CYS A 148 -17.75 -1.10 -4.81
N GLU A 149 -18.09 -0.91 -6.08
CA GLU A 149 -19.15 -1.66 -6.75
C GLU A 149 -18.67 -3.03 -7.24
N SER A 150 -17.39 -3.13 -7.63
CA SER A 150 -16.79 -4.33 -8.22
C SER A 150 -15.93 -5.12 -7.22
N ILE A 151 -15.37 -4.46 -6.21
CA ILE A 151 -14.55 -5.06 -5.17
C ILE A 151 -15.24 -4.89 -3.83
N GLY A 152 -15.55 -6.01 -3.18
CA GLY A 152 -16.12 -6.02 -1.84
C GLY A 152 -15.14 -5.53 -0.76
N PHE A 153 -15.62 -5.38 0.47
CA PHE A 153 -14.84 -4.96 1.65
C PHE A 153 -14.32 -3.52 1.62
N SER A 154 -14.70 -2.75 0.60
CA SER A 154 -14.38 -1.35 0.48
C SER A 154 -15.21 -0.49 1.43
N LYS A 155 -14.59 0.57 1.93
CA LYS A 155 -15.23 1.67 2.64
C LYS A 155 -14.75 3.01 2.08
N PRO A 156 -15.51 4.10 2.28
CA PRO A 156 -15.09 5.44 1.91
C PRO A 156 -13.83 5.86 2.65
N PHE A 157 -13.01 6.70 2.03
CA PHE A 157 -11.91 7.39 2.72
C PHE A 157 -12.43 8.28 3.86
N PRO A 158 -11.66 8.48 4.95
CA PRO A 158 -12.07 9.27 6.10
C PRO A 158 -12.21 10.76 5.80
N THR A 159 -11.45 11.28 4.83
CA THR A 159 -11.46 12.68 4.44
C THR A 159 -11.84 12.86 2.98
N LYS A 160 -12.20 14.09 2.59
CA LYS A 160 -12.56 14.44 1.21
C LYS A 160 -11.31 14.60 0.36
N ARG A 161 -11.47 14.41 -0.95
CA ARG A 161 -10.40 14.66 -1.89
C ARG A 161 -10.15 16.17 -2.03
N GLN A 162 -8.89 16.56 -2.19
CA GLN A 162 -8.47 17.93 -2.45
C GLN A 162 -7.96 18.05 -3.88
N GLY A 163 -8.75 18.67 -4.76
CA GLY A 163 -8.42 18.80 -6.18
C GLY A 163 -8.18 17.45 -6.87
N GLY A 164 -7.21 17.37 -7.78
CA GLY A 164 -6.85 16.13 -8.47
C GLY A 164 -6.01 15.13 -7.65
N LEU A 165 -5.63 15.46 -6.41
CA LEU A 165 -4.68 14.65 -5.63
C LEU A 165 -5.29 13.29 -5.22
N PHE A 166 -4.66 12.19 -5.62
CA PHE A 166 -4.96 10.83 -5.18
C PHE A 166 -3.76 10.20 -4.49
N ILE A 167 -4.00 9.29 -3.56
CA ILE A 167 -2.93 8.49 -2.93
C ILE A 167 -2.16 7.66 -3.96
N GLY A 168 -0.83 7.78 -4.00
CA GLY A 168 0.04 7.11 -4.96
C GLY A 168 0.35 7.90 -6.24
N TYR A 169 0.00 9.20 -6.29
CA TYR A 169 0.40 10.07 -7.39
C TYR A 169 1.92 10.31 -7.41
N ARG A 170 2.51 10.39 -8.61
CA ARG A 170 3.94 10.65 -8.82
C ARG A 170 4.27 12.12 -9.03
N ALA A 171 3.47 12.76 -9.87
CA ALA A 171 3.51 14.19 -10.15
C ALA A 171 2.11 14.75 -9.92
N VAL A 172 2.02 16.03 -9.52
CA VAL A 172 0.75 16.71 -9.29
C VAL A 172 -0.15 16.45 -10.51
N PRO A 173 -1.30 15.75 -10.34
CA PRO A 173 -2.12 15.38 -11.46
C PRO A 173 -2.63 16.63 -12.18
N SER A 174 -2.41 16.70 -13.49
CA SER A 174 -3.01 17.71 -14.36
C SER A 174 -4.41 17.33 -14.82
N GLU A 175 -4.84 16.09 -14.53
CA GLU A 175 -6.13 15.54 -14.92
C GLU A 175 -7.24 16.04 -14.00
N GLU A 176 -8.36 16.47 -14.60
CA GLU A 176 -9.59 16.79 -13.88
C GLU A 176 -10.31 15.50 -13.47
N LEU A 177 -10.92 15.50 -12.29
CA LEU A 177 -11.69 14.37 -11.79
C LEU A 177 -12.88 14.11 -12.72
N ARG A 178 -12.89 12.93 -13.35
CA ARG A 178 -13.91 12.58 -14.34
C ARG A 178 -15.16 12.02 -13.64
N GLY A 179 -16.21 12.81 -13.64
CA GLY A 179 -17.53 12.39 -13.15
C GLY A 179 -17.57 12.18 -11.64
N PRO A 180 -18.73 11.79 -11.10
CA PRO A 180 -18.86 11.61 -9.68
C PRO A 180 -18.35 10.22 -9.25
N CYS A 181 -17.73 10.08 -8.07
CA CYS A 181 -17.36 8.76 -7.56
C CYS A 181 -18.60 7.91 -7.27
N PRO A 182 -18.52 6.57 -7.35
CA PRO A 182 -19.68 5.70 -7.14
C PRO A 182 -20.33 5.92 -5.78
N GLU A 183 -21.65 5.86 -5.70
CA GLU A 183 -22.38 6.13 -4.44
C GLU A 183 -21.94 5.19 -3.30
N LYS A 184 -21.64 3.93 -3.61
CA LYS A 184 -21.11 2.97 -2.63
C LYS A 184 -19.73 3.35 -2.06
N CYS A 185 -18.98 4.19 -2.76
CA CYS A 185 -17.68 4.70 -2.31
C CYS A 185 -17.79 5.97 -1.47
N ARG A 186 -19.00 6.52 -1.30
CA ARG A 186 -19.23 7.76 -0.54
C ARG A 186 -19.67 7.45 0.89
N PRO A 187 -19.36 8.31 1.87
CA PRO A 187 -19.90 8.18 3.23
C PRO A 187 -21.43 8.24 3.23
N GLN A 188 -22.08 7.20 3.75
CA GLN A 188 -23.56 7.08 3.74
C GLN A 188 -24.28 8.16 4.56
N ASN A 189 -23.61 8.71 5.57
CA ASN A 189 -24.19 9.69 6.49
C ASN A 189 -24.01 11.14 6.03
N VAL A 190 -23.51 11.37 4.81
CA VAL A 190 -23.23 12.71 4.30
C VAL A 190 -24.12 12.97 3.08
N THR A 191 -25.16 13.78 3.27
CA THR A 191 -26.07 14.25 2.22
C THR A 191 -25.48 15.34 1.32
N SER A 192 -24.24 15.76 1.58
CA SER A 192 -23.60 16.86 0.87
C SER A 192 -23.07 16.45 -0.50
N SER A 193 -23.25 17.31 -1.50
CA SER A 193 -22.62 17.24 -2.83
C SER A 193 -21.09 17.19 -2.79
N ASP A 194 -20.49 17.51 -1.63
CA ASP A 194 -19.03 17.58 -1.46
C ASP A 194 -18.31 16.23 -1.60
N TRP A 195 -19.03 15.10 -1.59
CA TRP A 195 -18.46 13.77 -1.86
C TRP A 195 -18.78 13.27 -3.26
N ASN A 196 -19.32 14.12 -4.13
CA ASN A 196 -19.50 13.75 -5.52
C ASN A 196 -18.16 13.55 -6.20
N HIS A 197 -17.11 14.26 -5.81
CA HIS A 197 -15.79 14.12 -6.43
C HIS A 197 -14.80 13.42 -5.50
N CYS A 198 -14.37 12.27 -5.99
CA CYS A 198 -13.16 11.57 -5.66
C CYS A 198 -12.37 11.51 -6.98
#